data_AF-H3RLC2-F1
#
_entry.id   AF-H3RLC2-F1
#
_cell.length_a   1.000
_cell.length_b   1.000
_cell.length_c   1.000
_cell.angle_alpha   90.00
_cell.angle_beta   90.00
_cell.angle_gamma   90.00
#
_symmetry.space_group_name_H-M   'P 1'
#
loop_
_entity.id
_entity.type
_entity.pdbx_description
1 polymer ?
#
loop_
_entity_poly.entity_id
_entity_poly.type
_entity_poly.pdbx_seq_one_letter_code
_entity_poly.pdbx_strand_id
1 'polypeptide(L)'
;MTMRKVREKQCRKRMATISRLSRKRVDRVGSAIKANWTLREEPDFVRALREERQCIRAEITTITIRALGLRDTDASLMITERRKRIEAIDKKLPDRWK
;
A
#
# COMPACT_ATOMS: atom_id res chain seq x y z
N MET A 1 21.34 55.91 -18.10
CA MET A 1 21.34 54.57 -17.44
C MET A 1 22.61 53.84 -17.82
N THR A 2 23.32 53.21 -16.88
CA THR A 2 24.55 52.45 -17.18
C THR A 2 24.24 50.96 -17.35
N MET A 3 25.02 50.26 -18.19
CA MET A 3 24.87 48.81 -18.44
C MET A 3 24.91 47.96 -17.17
N ARG A 4 25.62 48.42 -16.14
CA ARG A 4 25.66 47.79 -14.81
C ARG A 4 24.28 47.78 -14.13
N LYS A 5 23.55 48.90 -14.17
CA LYS A 5 22.19 48.99 -13.59
C LYS A 5 21.18 48.11 -14.34
N VAL A 6 21.34 47.95 -15.66
CA VAL A 6 20.50 47.03 -16.47
C VAL A 6 20.74 45.58 -16.07
N ARG A 7 22.02 45.18 -15.93
CA ARG A 7 22.40 43.83 -15.49
C ARG A 7 21.90 43.50 -14.09
N GLU A 8 22.06 44.42 -13.13
CA GLU A 8 21.53 44.24 -11.77
C GLU A 8 20.02 44.07 -11.75
N LYS A 9 19.28 44.88 -12.51
CA LYS A 9 17.82 44.76 -12.62
C LYS A 9 17.41 43.41 -13.22
N GLN A 10 18.14 42.92 -14.21
CA GLN A 10 17.89 41.63 -14.84
C GLN A 10 18.20 40.45 -13.90
N CYS A 11 19.29 40.53 -13.12
CA CYS A 11 19.63 39.54 -12.10
C CYS A 11 18.57 39.46 -11.00
N ARG A 12 18.13 40.61 -10.46
CA ARG A 12 17.05 40.65 -9.44
C ARG A 12 15.76 40.03 -9.97
N LYS A 13 15.40 40.32 -11.23
CA LYS A 13 14.22 39.73 -11.88
C LYS A 13 14.34 38.21 -12.02
N ARG A 14 15.49 37.68 -12.44
CA ARG A 14 15.74 36.23 -12.54
C ARG A 14 15.67 35.52 -11.19
N MET A 15 16.26 36.10 -10.14
CA MET A 15 16.21 35.55 -8.77
C MET A 15 14.78 35.53 -8.20
N ALA A 16 13.99 36.58 -8.46
CA ALA A 16 12.58 36.62 -8.07
C ALA A 16 11.75 35.52 -8.77
N THR A 17 12.04 35.24 -10.06
CA THR A 17 11.37 34.15 -10.80
C THR A 17 11.73 32.78 -10.23
N ILE A 18 13.01 32.53 -9.91
CA ILE A 18 13.48 31.26 -9.34
C ILE A 18 12.84 31.01 -7.96
N SER A 19 12.82 32.02 -7.08
CA SER A 19 12.19 31.89 -5.75
C SER A 19 10.66 31.76 -5.82
N ARG A 20 10.01 32.26 -6.86
CA ARG A 20 8.57 32.07 -7.11
C ARG A 20 8.26 30.67 -7.68
N LEU A 21 9.18 30.10 -8.46
CA LEU A 21 9.07 28.72 -8.98
C LEU A 21 9.33 27.67 -7.87
N SER A 22 10.25 27.95 -6.94
CA SER A 22 10.52 27.05 -5.81
C SER A 22 9.34 27.00 -4.82
N ARG A 23 8.68 28.13 -4.54
CA ARG A 23 7.50 28.18 -3.65
C ARG A 23 6.27 27.45 -4.20
N LYS A 24 6.20 27.17 -5.51
CA LYS A 24 5.08 26.45 -6.15
C LYS A 24 5.31 24.95 -6.30
N ARG A 25 6.53 24.44 -6.12
CA ARG A 25 6.76 23.00 -6.04
C ARG A 25 6.36 22.55 -4.63
N VAL A 26 5.09 22.20 -4.47
CA VAL A 26 4.66 21.32 -3.39
C VAL A 26 5.58 20.11 -3.45
N ASP A 27 6.38 19.91 -2.41
CA ASP A 27 7.24 18.74 -2.28
C ASP A 27 6.35 17.51 -2.15
N ARG A 28 5.97 16.94 -3.30
CA ARG A 28 5.09 15.77 -3.38
C ARG A 28 5.74 14.56 -2.71
N VAL A 29 7.07 14.47 -2.75
CA VAL A 29 7.83 13.41 -2.11
C VAL A 29 7.78 13.58 -0.60
N GLY A 30 8.12 14.76 -0.08
CA GLY A 30 8.00 15.06 1.35
C GLY A 30 6.56 15.00 1.88
N SER A 31 5.57 15.38 1.06
CA SER A 31 4.15 15.26 1.40
C SER A 31 3.69 13.81 1.42
N ALA A 32 4.08 12.99 0.45
CA ALA A 32 3.80 11.55 0.43
C ALA A 32 4.51 10.81 1.57
N ILE A 33 5.76 11.19 1.87
CA ILE A 33 6.50 10.70 3.02
C ILE A 33 5.74 11.06 4.29
N LYS A 34 5.36 12.33 4.51
CA LYS A 34 4.60 12.77 5.70
C LYS A 34 3.19 12.16 5.80
N ALA A 35 2.51 11.94 4.68
CA ALA A 35 1.18 11.32 4.66
C ALA A 35 1.22 9.83 5.06
N ASN A 36 2.30 9.12 4.69
CA ASN A 36 2.47 7.70 4.97
C ASN A 36 3.38 7.41 6.19
N TRP A 37 4.08 8.40 6.75
CA TRP A 37 5.03 8.22 7.87
C TRP A 37 4.34 7.94 9.21
N THR A 38 3.01 7.92 9.30
CA THR A 38 2.41 7.28 10.48
C THR A 38 2.69 5.78 10.40
N LEU A 39 3.83 5.36 10.96
CA LEU A 39 4.15 4.03 11.50
C LEU A 39 3.08 3.70 12.54
N ARG A 40 1.83 3.59 12.11
CA ARG A 40 0.77 3.05 12.91
C ARG A 40 0.95 1.56 12.74
N GLU A 41 1.73 1.01 13.67
CA GLU A 41 2.01 -0.42 13.76
C GLU A 41 0.72 -1.19 13.50
N GLU A 42 0.83 -2.19 12.62
CA GLU A 42 -0.29 -3.07 12.32
C GLU A 42 -0.74 -3.70 13.65
N PRO A 43 -2.01 -3.53 14.07
CA PRO A 43 -2.46 -4.08 15.34
C PRO A 43 -2.22 -5.59 15.36
N ASP A 44 -1.80 -6.14 16.50
CA ASP A 44 -1.46 -7.57 16.60
C ASP A 44 -2.60 -8.49 16.15
N PHE A 45 -3.86 -8.07 16.36
CA PHE A 45 -5.04 -8.82 15.88
C PHE A 45 -5.10 -8.91 14.34
N VAL A 46 -4.69 -7.85 13.63
CA VAL A 46 -4.68 -7.82 12.15
C VAL A 46 -3.57 -8.75 11.65
N ARG A 47 -2.39 -8.72 12.28
CA ARG A 47 -1.29 -9.63 11.98
C ARG A 47 -1.71 -11.09 12.15
N ALA A 48 -2.32 -11.42 13.29
CA ALA A 48 -2.82 -12.77 13.58
C ALA A 48 -3.86 -13.24 12.55
N LEU A 49 -4.80 -12.37 12.15
CA LEU A 49 -5.80 -12.69 11.12
C LEU A 49 -5.17 -12.93 9.74
N ARG A 50 -4.12 -12.17 9.38
CA ARG A 50 -3.39 -12.39 8.13
C ARG A 50 -2.61 -13.69 8.13
N GLU A 51 -1.96 -14.02 9.24
CA GLU A 51 -1.27 -15.30 9.42
C GLU A 51 -2.27 -16.47 9.31
N GLU A 52 -3.40 -16.41 10.03
CA GLU A 52 -4.48 -17.42 9.93
C GLU A 52 -4.97 -17.58 8.49
N ARG A 53 -5.24 -16.46 7.79
CA ARG A 53 -5.65 -16.47 6.37
C ARG A 53 -4.62 -17.15 5.49
N GLN A 54 -3.34 -16.91 5.72
CA GLN A 54 -2.24 -17.46 4.91
C GLN A 54 -2.05 -18.96 5.17
N CYS A 55 -2.16 -19.41 6.42
CA CYS A 55 -2.19 -20.81 6.78
C CYS A 55 -3.35 -21.55 6.07
N ILE A 56 -4.56 -21.00 6.11
CA ILE A 56 -5.72 -21.61 5.45
C ILE A 56 -5.54 -21.69 3.92
N ARG A 57 -4.92 -20.68 3.30
CA ARG A 57 -4.59 -20.73 1.86
C ARG A 57 -3.59 -21.84 1.54
N ALA A 58 -2.58 -22.04 2.40
CA ALA A 58 -1.64 -23.14 2.26
C ALA A 58 -2.36 -24.49 2.40
N GLU A 59 -3.25 -24.64 3.38
CA GLU A 59 -4.07 -25.85 3.54
C GLU A 59 -4.90 -26.16 2.29
N ILE A 60 -5.62 -25.17 1.76
CA ILE A 60 -6.40 -25.35 0.51
C ILE A 60 -5.49 -25.85 -0.61
N THR A 61 -4.31 -25.24 -0.77
CA THR A 61 -3.33 -25.66 -1.78
C THR A 61 -2.91 -27.11 -1.57
N THR A 62 -2.60 -27.52 -0.33
CA THR A 62 -2.23 -28.92 -0.03
C THR A 62 -3.35 -29.91 -0.31
N ILE A 63 -4.59 -29.58 0.04
CA ILE A 63 -5.76 -30.42 -0.25
C ILE A 63 -5.96 -30.53 -1.77
N THR A 64 -5.83 -29.41 -2.48
CA THR A 64 -5.99 -29.37 -3.94
C THR A 64 -4.94 -30.21 -4.65
N ILE A 65 -3.67 -30.14 -4.20
CA ILE A 65 -2.58 -30.97 -4.75
C ILE A 65 -2.82 -32.45 -4.46
N ARG A 66 -3.25 -32.80 -3.24
CA ARG A 66 -3.54 -34.20 -2.86
C ARG A 66 -4.73 -34.79 -3.61
N ALA A 67 -5.75 -33.99 -3.88
CA ALA A 67 -6.94 -34.39 -4.62
C ALA A 67 -6.77 -34.27 -6.15
N LEU A 68 -5.60 -33.84 -6.65
CA LEU A 68 -5.38 -33.61 -8.06
C LEU A 68 -5.59 -34.90 -8.86
N GLY A 69 -6.55 -34.89 -9.80
CA GLY A 69 -6.89 -36.05 -10.63
C GLY A 69 -7.91 -37.02 -10.01
N LEU A 70 -8.32 -36.80 -8.75
CA LEU A 70 -9.40 -37.55 -8.10
C LEU A 70 -10.67 -36.68 -8.07
N ARG A 71 -11.82 -37.23 -8.47
CA ARG A 71 -13.13 -36.60 -8.21
C ARG A 71 -13.52 -36.87 -6.77
N ASP A 72 -12.81 -36.23 -5.85
CA ASP A 72 -13.02 -36.36 -4.42
C ASP A 72 -13.98 -35.27 -3.92
N THR A 73 -15.21 -35.69 -3.61
CA THR A 73 -16.26 -34.81 -3.10
C THR A 73 -15.92 -34.30 -1.70
N ASP A 74 -15.18 -35.06 -0.90
CA ASP A 74 -14.85 -34.70 0.47
C ASP A 74 -13.75 -33.63 0.48
N ALA A 75 -12.75 -33.77 -0.40
CA ALA A 75 -11.75 -32.72 -0.62
C ALA A 75 -12.41 -31.40 -1.07
N SER A 76 -13.44 -31.48 -1.91
CA SER A 76 -14.18 -30.32 -2.37
C SER A 76 -14.94 -29.63 -1.23
N LEU A 77 -15.64 -30.40 -0.38
CA LEU A 77 -16.31 -29.89 0.82
C LEU A 77 -15.30 -29.21 1.76
N MET A 78 -14.17 -29.88 2.05
CA MET A 78 -13.10 -29.35 2.88
C MET A 78 -12.53 -28.02 2.37
N ILE A 79 -12.38 -27.86 1.05
CA ILE A 79 -11.94 -26.60 0.43
C ILE A 79 -13.01 -25.52 0.60
N THR A 80 -14.29 -25.84 0.43
CA THR A 80 -15.37 -24.85 0.57
C THR A 80 -15.50 -24.33 2.01
N GLU A 81 -15.36 -25.19 3.02
CA GLU A 81 -15.36 -24.78 4.43
C GLU A 81 -14.20 -23.83 4.74
N ARG A 82 -13.00 -24.16 4.26
CA ARG A 82 -11.80 -23.33 4.42
C ARG A 82 -11.93 -21.99 3.70
N ARG A 83 -12.58 -21.94 2.54
CA ARG A 83 -12.90 -20.69 1.84
C ARG A 83 -13.90 -19.83 2.62
N LYS A 84 -14.94 -20.41 3.20
CA LYS A 84 -15.88 -19.68 4.10
C LYS A 84 -15.14 -19.08 5.30
N ARG A 85 -14.14 -19.77 5.84
CA ARG A 85 -13.30 -19.23 6.91
C ARG A 85 -12.48 -18.02 6.46
N ILE A 86 -11.88 -18.06 5.26
CA ILE A 86 -11.19 -16.91 4.67
C ILE A 86 -12.15 -15.72 4.51
N GLU A 87 -13.37 -15.94 4.01
CA GLU A 87 -14.38 -14.87 3.87
C GLU A 87 -14.74 -14.24 5.23
N ALA A 88 -14.85 -15.06 6.29
CA ALA A 88 -15.10 -14.56 7.63
C ALA A 88 -13.93 -13.72 8.18
N ILE A 89 -12.68 -14.08 7.85
CA ILE A 89 -11.48 -13.31 8.19
C ILE A 89 -11.46 -12.00 7.39
N ASP A 90 -11.73 -12.05 6.09
CA ASP A 90 -11.75 -10.87 5.23
C ASP A 90 -12.81 -9.87 5.70
N LYS A 91 -13.97 -10.31 6.21
CA LYS A 91 -14.97 -9.42 6.84
C LYS A 91 -14.47 -8.73 8.11
N LYS A 92 -13.55 -9.34 8.86
CA LYS A 92 -12.96 -8.78 10.10
C LYS A 92 -11.76 -7.88 9.84
N LEU A 93 -11.09 -8.05 8.70
CA LEU A 93 -9.97 -7.21 8.29
C LEU A 93 -10.50 -5.83 7.86
N PRO A 94 -9.95 -4.73 8.41
CA PRO A 94 -10.26 -3.39 7.92
C PRO A 94 -9.86 -3.24 6.45
N ASP A 95 -10.57 -2.45 5.64
CA ASP A 95 -10.26 -2.27 4.21
C ASP A 95 -8.83 -1.77 3.94
N ARG A 96 -8.22 -1.06 4.90
CA ARG A 96 -6.81 -0.65 4.83
C ARG A 96 -5.83 -1.83 4.85
N TRP A 97 -6.24 -2.99 5.37
CA TRP A 97 -5.38 -4.15 5.67
C TRP A 97 -5.87 -5.47 5.05
N LYS A 98 -6.97 -5.46 4.29
CA LYS A 98 -7.42 -6.61 3.47
C LYS A 98 -6.39 -6.97 2.39
#